data_AF-A0A482VF57-F1
#
_entry.id   AF-A0A482VF57-F1
#
_cell.length_a   1.000
_cell.length_b   1.000
_cell.length_c   1.000
_cell.angle_alpha   90.00
_cell.angle_beta   90.00
_cell.angle_gamma   90.00
#
_symmetry.space_group_name_H-M   'P 1'
#
loop_
_entity.id
_entity.type
_entity.pdbx_description
1 polymer ?
#
loop_
_entity_poly.entity_id
_entity_poly.type
_entity_poly.pdbx_seq_one_letter_code
_entity_poly.pdbx_strand_id
1 'polypeptide(L)'
;MFIFSNIRRGNVHFEYGIFTKYFYDVYFCFSLRSMVATKISFGYLLYCIGITFRFFKYAVLGWPFAALLGVPIAYDMLVRRKLYVDFFAWSVIAGSAVILPMLIIDSMHFGRIVIAPLNIIVYNVFGGAGPNLYGTEPFTFYLLNGFINFNFVWILALMCPLAVLLGYFFVPARNRRKDWHRYPSSFFLPNNNWNVRFVKSEFKGMLPAPYSAGSNATYVVHEHFNDKNEEEPSLYFNLNKCHFLLDLDLGKETDLEPIYAKMKDRWKVIKSYKFLNAEKSNSFFRTFYVPILTDKYVQYGNFSLLQSTKLRIK
;
A
#
# COMPACT_ATOMS: atom_id res chain seq x y z
N MET A 1 -2.26 -44.26 -18.25
CA MET A 1 -3.02 -45.44 -18.72
C MET A 1 -4.35 -45.45 -18.00
N PHE A 2 -5.44 -45.03 -18.64
CA PHE A 2 -6.80 -45.56 -18.48
C PHE A 2 -7.64 -45.13 -19.69
N ILE A 3 -8.57 -46.01 -20.05
CA ILE A 3 -9.18 -46.23 -21.37
C ILE A 3 -10.36 -45.27 -21.66
N PHE A 4 -10.59 -44.99 -22.95
CA PHE A 4 -11.75 -44.26 -23.48
C PHE A 4 -13.09 -44.98 -23.23
N SER A 5 -14.18 -44.21 -23.08
CA SER A 5 -15.52 -44.67 -23.46
C SER A 5 -16.22 -43.63 -24.33
N ASN A 6 -16.67 -44.10 -25.50
CA ASN A 6 -17.41 -43.37 -26.53
C ASN A 6 -18.82 -43.02 -26.05
N ILE A 7 -19.20 -41.74 -26.08
CA ILE A 7 -20.59 -41.32 -26.35
C ILE A 7 -20.56 -40.16 -27.35
N ARG A 8 -21.11 -40.39 -28.53
CA ARG A 8 -21.41 -39.37 -29.55
C ARG A 8 -22.80 -38.76 -29.33
N ARG A 9 -22.89 -37.49 -29.75
CA ARG A 9 -24.06 -36.63 -30.05
C ARG A 9 -24.76 -35.98 -28.86
N GLY A 10 -24.51 -34.67 -28.74
CA GLY A 10 -25.29 -33.74 -27.91
C GLY A 10 -24.55 -32.41 -27.78
N ASN A 11 -24.79 -31.51 -28.71
CA ASN A 11 -24.21 -30.17 -28.83
C ASN A 11 -24.23 -29.34 -27.52
N VAL A 12 -23.10 -28.64 -27.30
CA VAL A 12 -22.96 -27.32 -26.65
C VAL A 12 -23.34 -27.25 -25.16
N HIS A 13 -22.46 -27.69 -24.26
CA HIS A 13 -22.42 -27.21 -22.86
C HIS A 13 -21.05 -27.52 -22.22
N PHE A 14 -19.95 -26.87 -22.65
CA PHE A 14 -18.67 -27.02 -21.92
C PHE A 14 -17.71 -25.82 -21.94
N GLU A 15 -18.11 -24.64 -22.43
CA GLU A 15 -17.22 -23.45 -22.46
C GLU A 15 -17.54 -22.37 -21.40
N TYR A 16 -18.78 -22.29 -20.89
CA TYR A 16 -19.15 -21.26 -19.91
C TYR A 16 -18.57 -21.48 -18.49
N GLY A 17 -18.35 -22.74 -18.09
CA GLY A 17 -17.84 -23.09 -16.76
C GLY A 17 -16.35 -22.86 -16.57
N ILE A 18 -15.56 -22.90 -17.66
CA ILE A 18 -14.12 -22.65 -17.61
C ILE A 18 -13.89 -21.13 -17.57
N PHE A 19 -14.61 -20.35 -18.37
CA PHE A 19 -14.48 -18.90 -18.41
C PHE A 19 -14.86 -18.24 -17.08
N THR A 20 -15.96 -18.65 -16.44
CA THR A 20 -16.37 -18.12 -15.12
C THR A 20 -15.41 -18.49 -14.00
N LYS A 21 -14.88 -19.71 -13.98
CA LYS A 21 -13.93 -20.16 -12.95
C LYS A 21 -12.60 -19.38 -13.01
N TYR A 22 -12.08 -19.12 -14.20
CA TYR A 22 -10.93 -18.21 -14.41
C TYR A 22 -11.28 -16.75 -14.10
N PHE A 23 -12.51 -16.31 -14.40
CA PHE A 23 -12.97 -14.96 -14.10
C PHE A 23 -12.89 -14.68 -12.60
N TYR A 24 -13.51 -15.53 -11.79
CA TYR A 24 -13.62 -15.36 -10.35
C TYR A 24 -12.28 -15.55 -9.61
N ASP A 25 -11.54 -16.63 -9.88
CA ASP A 25 -10.23 -16.91 -9.25
C ASP A 25 -9.22 -15.75 -9.43
N VAL A 26 -9.29 -15.06 -10.57
CA VAL A 26 -8.48 -13.86 -10.83
C VAL A 26 -8.98 -12.66 -10.01
N TYR A 27 -10.27 -12.37 -9.90
CA TYR A 27 -10.72 -11.20 -9.11
C TYR A 27 -10.43 -11.32 -7.62
N PHE A 28 -10.64 -12.49 -7.02
CA PHE A 28 -10.50 -12.64 -5.58
C PHE A 28 -9.04 -12.66 -5.13
N CYS A 29 -8.20 -13.44 -5.82
CA CYS A 29 -6.78 -13.54 -5.49
C CYS A 29 -6.02 -12.26 -5.87
N PHE A 30 -6.42 -11.56 -6.95
CA PHE A 30 -5.80 -10.27 -7.30
C PHE A 30 -6.36 -9.07 -6.53
N SER A 31 -7.63 -9.09 -6.07
CA SER A 31 -8.20 -8.08 -5.16
C SER A 31 -7.47 -8.05 -3.82
N LEU A 32 -7.30 -9.20 -3.16
CA LEU A 32 -6.54 -9.28 -1.90
C LEU A 32 -5.09 -8.80 -2.07
N ARG A 33 -4.44 -9.21 -3.18
CA ARG A 33 -3.05 -8.82 -3.50
C ARG A 33 -2.93 -7.34 -3.85
N SER A 34 -3.98 -6.74 -4.44
CA SER A 34 -4.06 -5.31 -4.70
C SER A 34 -4.26 -4.50 -3.42
N MET A 35 -5.09 -4.93 -2.47
CA MET A 35 -5.28 -4.23 -1.19
C MET A 35 -4.00 -4.25 -0.33
N VAL A 36 -3.30 -5.39 -0.28
CA VAL A 36 -2.02 -5.51 0.42
C VAL A 36 -0.92 -4.71 -0.30
N ALA A 37 -0.88 -4.73 -1.64
CA ALA A 37 0.08 -3.94 -2.41
C ALA A 37 -0.17 -2.43 -2.35
N THR A 38 -1.42 -1.98 -2.25
CA THR A 38 -1.78 -0.56 -2.05
C THR A 38 -1.26 -0.03 -0.71
N LYS A 39 -1.24 -0.87 0.34
CA LYS A 39 -0.56 -0.55 1.61
C LYS A 39 0.96 -0.44 1.46
N ILE A 40 1.58 -1.33 0.67
CA ILE A 40 3.04 -1.33 0.42
C ILE A 40 3.45 -0.15 -0.50
N SER A 41 2.55 0.33 -1.35
CA SER A 41 2.84 1.38 -2.34
C SER A 41 2.98 2.78 -1.74
N PHE A 42 2.90 2.97 -0.42
CA PHE A 42 3.06 4.25 0.30
C PHE A 42 4.46 4.93 0.17
N GLY A 43 5.25 4.60 -0.86
CA GLY A 43 6.41 5.37 -1.31
C GLY A 43 6.04 6.25 -2.49
N TYR A 44 6.14 7.58 -2.33
CA TYR A 44 5.59 8.62 -3.23
C TYR A 44 5.83 8.43 -4.75
N LEU A 45 6.97 7.88 -5.17
CA LEU A 45 7.33 7.75 -6.60
C LEU A 45 6.89 6.43 -7.24
N LEU A 46 6.90 5.32 -6.48
CA LEU A 46 6.38 4.01 -6.93
C LEU A 46 4.86 3.91 -6.80
N TYR A 47 4.24 4.78 -6.00
CA TYR A 47 2.82 4.88 -5.73
C TYR A 47 1.99 5.09 -7.01
N CYS A 48 2.27 6.13 -7.79
CA CYS A 48 1.44 6.47 -8.95
C CYS A 48 1.58 5.45 -10.10
N ILE A 49 2.80 4.99 -10.37
CA ILE A 49 3.09 4.03 -11.45
C ILE A 49 2.45 2.67 -11.15
N GLY A 50 2.71 2.15 -9.95
CA GLY A 50 2.25 0.82 -9.54
C GLY A 50 0.73 0.75 -9.40
N ILE A 51 0.07 1.86 -9.06
CA ILE A 51 -1.39 1.96 -9.00
C ILE A 51 -1.97 2.04 -10.41
N THR A 52 -1.55 3.01 -11.23
CA THR A 52 -2.14 3.24 -12.56
C THR A 52 -1.98 2.03 -13.47
N PHE A 53 -0.77 1.44 -13.54
CA PHE A 53 -0.53 0.23 -14.36
C PHE A 53 -1.40 -0.95 -13.92
N ARG A 54 -1.55 -1.12 -12.61
CA ARG A 54 -2.30 -2.23 -12.02
C ARG A 54 -3.79 -2.10 -12.27
N PHE A 55 -4.37 -0.92 -12.05
CA PHE A 55 -5.78 -0.64 -12.37
C PHE A 55 -6.07 -0.78 -13.85
N PHE A 56 -5.17 -0.28 -14.70
CA PHE A 56 -5.35 -0.36 -16.16
C PHE A 56 -5.35 -1.81 -16.65
N LYS A 57 -4.43 -2.64 -16.13
CA LYS A 57 -4.44 -4.08 -16.38
C LYS A 57 -5.78 -4.73 -15.99
N TYR A 58 -6.34 -4.38 -14.83
CA TYR A 58 -7.60 -4.96 -14.37
C TYR A 58 -8.82 -4.51 -15.16
N ALA A 59 -8.87 -3.24 -15.56
CA ALA A 59 -9.99 -2.71 -16.34
C ALA A 59 -10.00 -3.25 -17.79
N VAL A 60 -8.81 -3.45 -18.38
CA VAL A 60 -8.68 -3.83 -19.80
C VAL A 60 -8.59 -5.34 -20.00
N LEU A 61 -7.78 -6.06 -19.22
CA LEU A 61 -7.69 -7.53 -19.34
C LEU A 61 -8.73 -8.26 -18.47
N GLY A 62 -9.28 -7.56 -17.48
CA GLY A 62 -10.37 -8.07 -16.64
C GLY A 62 -11.72 -7.49 -17.09
N TRP A 63 -12.50 -7.03 -16.12
CA TRP A 63 -13.85 -6.54 -16.35
C TRP A 63 -13.80 -5.03 -16.47
N PRO A 64 -14.27 -4.42 -17.58
CA PRO A 64 -14.31 -2.96 -17.72
C PRO A 64 -14.93 -2.20 -16.54
N PHE A 65 -15.90 -2.77 -15.81
CA PHE A 65 -16.47 -2.11 -14.64
C PHE A 65 -15.51 -1.97 -13.45
N ALA A 66 -14.41 -2.72 -13.42
CA ALA A 66 -13.34 -2.53 -12.42
C ALA A 66 -12.68 -1.15 -12.53
N ALA A 67 -12.84 -0.44 -13.66
CA ALA A 67 -12.39 0.94 -13.82
C ALA A 67 -13.03 1.90 -12.80
N LEU A 68 -14.24 1.59 -12.29
CA LEU A 68 -14.93 2.42 -11.29
C LEU A 68 -14.13 2.56 -9.99
N LEU A 69 -13.34 1.55 -9.62
CA LEU A 69 -12.48 1.61 -8.44
C LEU A 69 -11.35 2.66 -8.58
N GLY A 70 -11.02 3.05 -9.81
CA GLY A 70 -10.03 4.10 -10.09
C GLY A 70 -10.55 5.52 -9.92
N VAL A 71 -11.87 5.73 -9.83
CA VAL A 71 -12.49 7.08 -9.81
C VAL A 71 -12.04 7.92 -8.59
N PRO A 72 -12.04 7.41 -7.34
CA PRO A 72 -11.58 8.21 -6.20
C PRO A 72 -10.10 8.60 -6.29
N ILE A 73 -9.27 7.74 -6.91
CA ILE A 73 -7.84 7.97 -7.11
C ILE A 73 -7.64 9.05 -8.17
N ALA A 74 -8.35 8.95 -9.30
CA ALA A 74 -8.32 9.96 -10.35
C ALA A 74 -8.77 11.32 -9.81
N TYR A 75 -9.82 11.35 -8.98
CA TYR A 75 -10.27 12.58 -8.31
C TYR A 75 -9.20 13.16 -7.38
N ASP A 76 -8.55 12.35 -6.55
CA ASP A 76 -7.48 12.82 -5.65
C ASP A 76 -6.30 13.41 -6.43
N MET A 77 -5.85 12.73 -7.50
CA MET A 77 -4.72 13.19 -8.31
C MET A 77 -5.04 14.44 -9.13
N LEU A 78 -6.19 14.48 -9.82
CA LEU A 78 -6.54 15.57 -10.73
C LEU A 78 -7.08 16.80 -10.00
N VAL A 79 -7.97 16.61 -9.02
CA VAL A 79 -8.67 17.75 -8.39
C VAL A 79 -7.90 18.26 -7.18
N ARG A 80 -7.42 17.35 -6.31
CA ARG A 80 -6.83 17.76 -5.03
C ARG A 80 -5.33 18.00 -5.09
N ARG A 81 -4.58 17.08 -5.70
CA ARG A 81 -3.12 17.19 -5.81
C ARG A 81 -2.65 17.96 -7.05
N LYS A 82 -3.52 18.16 -8.04
CA LYS A 82 -3.22 18.84 -9.31
C LYS A 82 -2.05 18.22 -10.07
N LEU A 83 -1.90 16.90 -9.97
CA LEU A 83 -0.82 16.12 -10.62
C LEU A 83 -1.23 15.71 -12.04
N TYR A 84 -1.56 16.68 -12.89
CA TYR A 84 -2.10 16.41 -14.23
C TYR A 84 -1.09 15.71 -15.14
N VAL A 85 0.13 16.23 -15.19
CA VAL A 85 1.20 15.68 -16.05
C VAL A 85 1.50 14.25 -15.68
N ASP A 86 1.66 13.97 -14.38
CA ASP A 86 1.90 12.62 -13.89
C ASP A 86 0.73 11.69 -14.22
N PHE A 87 -0.52 12.11 -13.96
CA PHE A 87 -1.68 11.29 -14.27
C PHE A 87 -1.72 10.90 -15.76
N PHE A 88 -1.61 11.87 -16.67
CA PHE A 88 -1.68 11.60 -18.10
C PHE A 88 -0.47 10.81 -18.61
N ALA A 89 0.75 11.16 -18.20
CA ALA A 89 1.95 10.44 -18.61
C ALA A 89 1.87 8.96 -18.21
N TRP A 90 1.49 8.68 -16.96
CA TRP A 90 1.39 7.32 -16.46
C TRP A 90 0.20 6.56 -17.05
N SER A 91 -0.94 7.21 -17.29
CA SER A 91 -2.08 6.60 -17.99
C SER A 91 -1.74 6.22 -19.43
N VAL A 92 -0.98 7.04 -20.16
CA VAL A 92 -0.54 6.74 -21.53
C VAL A 92 0.46 5.59 -21.54
N ILE A 93 1.44 5.60 -20.63
CA ILE A 93 2.43 4.52 -20.52
C ILE A 93 1.73 3.19 -20.16
N ALA A 94 0.87 3.20 -19.14
CA ALA A 94 0.11 2.01 -18.75
C ALA A 94 -0.83 1.53 -19.86
N GLY A 95 -1.49 2.49 -20.53
CA GLY A 95 -2.43 2.19 -21.60
C GLY A 95 -1.78 1.56 -22.81
N SER A 96 -0.69 2.15 -23.30
CA SER A 96 0.09 1.59 -24.41
C SER A 96 0.65 0.21 -24.06
N ALA A 97 1.20 0.03 -22.86
CA ALA A 97 1.79 -1.24 -22.44
C ALA A 97 0.78 -2.40 -22.36
N VAL A 98 -0.51 -2.13 -22.13
CA VAL A 98 -1.56 -3.17 -22.02
C VAL A 98 -2.39 -3.29 -23.30
N ILE A 99 -2.86 -2.18 -23.86
CA ILE A 99 -3.76 -2.18 -25.03
C ILE A 99 -2.99 -2.55 -26.30
N LEU A 100 -1.75 -2.13 -26.48
CA LEU A 100 -1.03 -2.36 -27.73
C LEU A 100 -0.73 -3.84 -27.99
N PRO A 101 -0.18 -4.62 -27.03
CA PRO A 101 -0.05 -6.07 -27.20
C PRO A 101 -1.38 -6.77 -27.41
N MET A 102 -2.43 -6.37 -26.67
CA MET A 102 -3.77 -6.94 -26.79
C MET A 102 -4.35 -6.72 -28.19
N LEU A 103 -4.30 -5.48 -28.68
CA LEU A 103 -4.75 -5.12 -30.03
C LEU A 103 -4.04 -5.95 -31.09
N ILE A 104 -2.72 -6.11 -30.99
CA ILE A 104 -1.94 -6.90 -31.96
C ILE A 104 -2.39 -8.36 -31.93
N ILE A 105 -2.41 -8.98 -30.75
CA ILE A 105 -2.76 -10.40 -30.60
C ILE A 105 -4.19 -10.65 -31.07
N ASP A 106 -5.16 -9.88 -30.60
CA ASP A 106 -6.57 -10.06 -30.95
C ASP A 106 -6.76 -9.83 -32.46
N SER A 107 -6.16 -8.78 -33.02
CA SER A 107 -6.32 -8.49 -34.45
C SER A 107 -5.68 -9.55 -35.34
N MET A 108 -4.58 -10.18 -34.91
CA MET A 108 -3.97 -11.32 -35.61
C MET A 108 -4.89 -12.54 -35.62
N HIS A 109 -5.56 -12.84 -34.51
CA HIS A 109 -6.45 -14.01 -34.41
C HIS A 109 -7.79 -13.79 -35.13
N PHE A 110 -8.35 -12.59 -35.07
CA PHE A 110 -9.66 -12.29 -35.65
C PHE A 110 -9.61 -11.75 -37.09
N GLY A 111 -8.42 -11.49 -37.64
CA GLY A 111 -8.23 -11.00 -39.01
C GLY A 111 -8.79 -9.59 -39.27
N ARG A 112 -9.14 -8.85 -38.21
CA ARG A 112 -9.66 -7.49 -38.24
C ARG A 112 -9.23 -6.76 -36.97
N ILE A 113 -9.26 -5.43 -36.97
CA ILE A 113 -8.96 -4.65 -35.77
C ILE A 113 -10.04 -4.93 -34.72
N VAL A 114 -9.65 -5.53 -33.59
CA VAL A 114 -10.55 -5.86 -32.47
C VAL A 114 -10.06 -5.20 -31.19
N ILE A 115 -10.91 -4.36 -30.59
CA ILE A 115 -10.74 -3.84 -29.24
C ILE A 115 -11.76 -4.55 -28.35
N ALA A 116 -11.39 -5.71 -27.79
CA ALA A 116 -12.35 -6.54 -27.05
C ALA A 116 -13.06 -5.82 -25.89
N PRO A 117 -12.37 -5.00 -25.06
CA PRO A 117 -13.02 -4.32 -23.93
C PRO A 117 -14.04 -3.27 -24.38
N LEU A 118 -13.76 -2.57 -25.49
CA LEU A 118 -14.69 -1.60 -26.07
C LEU A 118 -15.92 -2.29 -26.64
N ASN A 119 -15.72 -3.40 -27.36
CA ASN A 119 -16.82 -4.18 -27.94
C ASN A 119 -17.76 -4.72 -26.86
N ILE A 120 -17.23 -5.18 -25.72
CA ILE A 120 -18.02 -5.63 -24.57
C ILE A 120 -18.88 -4.49 -24.01
N ILE A 121 -18.33 -3.28 -23.87
CA ILE A 121 -19.08 -2.12 -23.38
C ILE A 121 -20.17 -1.73 -24.38
N VAL A 122 -19.82 -1.60 -25.67
CA VAL A 122 -20.77 -1.24 -26.73
C VAL A 122 -21.93 -2.23 -26.78
N TYR A 123 -21.63 -3.52 -26.74
CA TYR A 123 -22.64 -4.57 -26.77
C TYR A 123 -23.55 -4.54 -25.53
N ASN A 124 -23.00 -4.52 -24.32
CA ASN A 124 -23.79 -4.68 -23.09
C ASN A 124 -24.49 -3.39 -22.63
N VAL A 125 -23.89 -2.22 -22.88
CA VAL A 125 -24.40 -0.94 -22.38
C VAL A 125 -25.20 -0.20 -23.45
N PHE A 126 -24.76 -0.25 -24.70
CA PHE A 126 -25.34 0.55 -25.79
C PHE A 126 -26.11 -0.29 -26.84
N GLY A 127 -26.00 -1.62 -26.79
CA GLY A 127 -26.57 -2.55 -27.79
C GLY A 127 -28.05 -2.93 -27.62
N GLY A 128 -28.79 -2.26 -26.73
CA GLY A 128 -30.25 -2.39 -26.60
C GLY A 128 -30.78 -3.68 -25.93
N ALA A 129 -30.05 -4.79 -26.02
CA ALA A 129 -30.37 -6.07 -25.37
C ALA A 129 -30.40 -6.00 -23.82
N GLY A 130 -29.63 -5.07 -23.24
CA GLY A 130 -29.52 -4.88 -21.79
C GLY A 130 -28.88 -6.07 -21.06
N PRO A 131 -28.57 -5.92 -19.75
CA PRO A 131 -27.96 -6.97 -18.95
C PRO A 131 -28.89 -8.17 -18.67
N ASN A 132 -30.17 -8.05 -19.05
CA ASN A 132 -31.22 -9.03 -18.73
C ASN A 132 -31.48 -10.03 -19.86
N LEU A 133 -30.62 -10.06 -20.89
CA LEU A 133 -30.82 -10.89 -22.09
C LEU A 133 -30.98 -12.39 -21.77
N TYR A 134 -30.42 -12.84 -20.63
CA TYR A 134 -30.48 -14.22 -20.15
C TYR A 134 -31.31 -14.37 -18.86
N GLY A 135 -32.11 -13.37 -18.51
CA GLY A 135 -32.80 -13.30 -17.21
C GLY A 135 -31.87 -12.86 -16.08
N THR A 136 -32.45 -12.68 -14.89
CA THR A 136 -31.72 -12.30 -13.67
C THR A 136 -31.92 -13.35 -12.60
N GLU A 137 -30.82 -13.86 -12.05
CA GLU A 137 -30.86 -14.81 -10.93
C GLU A 137 -31.22 -14.11 -9.60
N PRO A 138 -31.88 -14.82 -8.65
CA PRO A 138 -32.16 -14.27 -7.32
C PRO A 138 -30.87 -14.02 -6.54
N PHE A 139 -30.93 -13.13 -5.54
CA PHE A 139 -29.72 -12.70 -4.81
C PHE A 139 -28.92 -13.86 -4.18
N THR A 140 -29.61 -14.95 -3.80
CA THR A 140 -29.01 -16.14 -3.20
C THR A 140 -28.03 -16.86 -4.14
N PHE A 141 -28.28 -16.80 -5.46
CA PHE A 141 -27.39 -17.34 -6.47
C PHE A 141 -25.99 -16.75 -6.35
N TYR A 142 -25.87 -15.44 -6.15
CA TYR A 142 -24.56 -14.78 -6.05
C TYR A 142 -23.78 -15.19 -4.79
N LEU A 143 -24.48 -15.43 -3.67
CA LEU A 143 -23.85 -15.91 -2.42
C LEU A 143 -23.36 -17.35 -2.58
N LEU A 144 -24.21 -18.24 -3.12
CA LEU A 144 -23.87 -19.63 -3.37
C LEU A 144 -22.75 -19.76 -4.41
N ASN A 145 -22.84 -19.00 -5.50
CA ASN A 145 -21.81 -18.97 -6.53
C ASN A 145 -20.48 -18.43 -5.96
N GLY A 146 -20.51 -17.41 -5.11
CA GLY A 146 -19.33 -16.93 -4.39
C GLY A 146 -18.69 -18.01 -3.53
N PHE A 147 -19.48 -18.73 -2.74
CA PHE A 147 -18.98 -19.82 -1.91
C PHE A 147 -18.50 -21.03 -2.72
N ILE A 148 -19.17 -21.41 -3.80
CA ILE A 148 -18.74 -22.54 -4.64
C ILE A 148 -17.41 -22.24 -5.33
N ASN A 149 -17.21 -21.01 -5.82
CA ASN A 149 -15.96 -20.66 -6.50
C ASN A 149 -14.79 -20.45 -5.52
N PHE A 150 -15.02 -19.84 -4.35
CA PHE A 150 -13.95 -19.41 -3.45
C PHE A 150 -13.95 -20.07 -2.07
N ASN A 151 -14.89 -20.96 -1.81
CA ASN A 151 -15.05 -21.70 -0.55
C ASN A 151 -14.98 -20.75 0.66
N PHE A 152 -14.21 -21.14 1.68
CA PHE A 152 -14.02 -20.36 2.91
C PHE A 152 -13.38 -18.99 2.67
N VAL A 153 -12.66 -18.79 1.56
CA VAL A 153 -11.98 -17.51 1.32
C VAL A 153 -12.99 -16.40 1.04
N TRP A 154 -14.13 -16.71 0.39
CA TRP A 154 -15.23 -15.76 0.23
C TRP A 154 -15.86 -15.35 1.56
N ILE A 155 -16.03 -16.30 2.49
CA ILE A 155 -16.51 -15.99 3.84
C ILE A 155 -15.53 -15.04 4.55
N LEU A 156 -14.22 -15.35 4.49
CA LEU A 156 -13.19 -14.51 5.09
C LEU A 156 -13.15 -13.09 4.48
N ALA A 157 -13.41 -12.95 3.17
CA ALA A 157 -13.49 -11.64 2.53
C ALA A 157 -14.71 -10.84 3.00
N LEU A 158 -15.88 -11.48 3.15
CA LEU A 158 -17.06 -10.83 3.72
C LEU A 158 -16.84 -10.43 5.18
N MET A 159 -16.02 -11.18 5.92
CA MET A 159 -15.63 -10.85 7.29
C MET A 159 -14.57 -9.74 7.36
N CYS A 160 -13.94 -9.34 6.26
CA CYS A 160 -12.85 -8.37 6.27
C CYS A 160 -13.26 -6.99 6.85
N PRO A 161 -14.41 -6.38 6.51
CA PRO A 161 -14.86 -5.14 7.14
C PRO A 161 -15.05 -5.30 8.66
N LEU A 162 -15.62 -6.43 9.09
CA LEU A 162 -15.79 -6.75 10.51
C LEU A 162 -14.43 -6.92 11.20
N ALA A 163 -13.48 -7.61 10.57
CA ALA A 163 -12.12 -7.76 11.11
C ALA A 163 -11.40 -6.41 11.23
N VAL A 164 -11.61 -5.48 10.29
CA VAL A 164 -11.08 -4.12 10.39
C VAL A 164 -11.75 -3.35 11.52
N LEU A 165 -13.07 -3.46 11.71
CA LEU A 165 -13.78 -2.86 12.83
C LEU A 165 -13.34 -3.44 14.17
N LEU A 166 -13.22 -4.75 14.29
CA LEU A 166 -12.71 -5.42 15.48
C LEU A 166 -11.25 -5.01 15.73
N GLY A 167 -10.41 -4.94 14.70
CA GLY A 167 -9.05 -4.44 14.82
C GLY A 167 -9.00 -3.00 15.35
N TYR A 168 -9.94 -2.14 14.94
CA TYR A 168 -10.06 -0.78 15.45
C TYR A 168 -10.37 -0.74 16.96
N PHE A 169 -11.23 -1.62 17.47
CA PHE A 169 -11.62 -1.64 18.88
C PHE A 169 -10.64 -2.41 19.77
N PHE A 170 -10.11 -3.54 19.30
CA PHE A 170 -9.35 -4.50 20.09
C PHE A 170 -7.84 -4.37 19.96
N VAL A 171 -7.32 -3.78 18.87
CA VAL A 171 -5.89 -3.49 18.75
C VAL A 171 -5.65 -2.10 19.32
N PRO A 172 -5.17 -1.96 20.58
CA PRO A 172 -4.79 -0.66 21.08
C PRO A 172 -3.69 -0.11 20.17
N ALA A 173 -4.00 0.96 19.44
CA ALA A 173 -3.00 1.85 18.86
C ALA A 173 -2.29 2.59 20.00
N ARG A 174 -1.63 1.84 20.88
CA ARG A 174 -0.84 2.38 21.98
C ARG A 174 0.33 3.06 21.30
N ASN A 175 0.37 4.40 21.36
CA ASN A 175 1.51 5.17 20.88
C ASN A 175 2.77 4.68 21.58
N ARG A 176 3.51 3.79 20.92
CA ARG A 176 4.87 3.49 21.32
C ARG A 176 5.66 4.75 20.98
N ARG A 177 6.06 5.47 22.03
CA ARG A 177 6.84 6.70 21.92
C ARG A 177 8.11 6.44 21.09
N LYS A 178 8.39 7.39 20.20
CA LYS A 178 9.47 7.52 19.20
C LYS A 178 9.63 6.45 18.10
N ASP A 179 10.06 6.96 16.95
CA ASP A 179 9.94 6.38 15.60
C ASP A 179 10.97 5.30 15.23
N TRP A 180 11.62 4.68 16.22
CA TRP A 180 12.69 3.71 15.95
C TRP A 180 12.22 2.57 15.03
N HIS A 181 10.95 2.16 15.15
CA HIS A 181 10.33 1.10 14.35
C HIS A 181 9.93 1.53 12.93
N ARG A 182 10.01 2.83 12.61
CA ARG A 182 9.62 3.36 11.29
C ARG A 182 10.76 3.30 10.28
N TYR A 183 11.98 3.03 10.74
CA TYR A 183 13.17 2.88 9.90
C TYR A 183 13.61 1.42 9.93
N PRO A 184 13.25 0.62 8.90
CA PRO A 184 13.45 -0.83 8.95
C PRO A 184 14.92 -1.25 8.86
N SER A 185 15.83 -0.41 8.32
CA SER A 185 17.27 -0.68 8.39
C SER A 185 18.14 0.53 8.02
N SER A 186 19.42 0.48 8.42
CA SER A 186 20.49 1.37 7.97
C SER A 186 21.07 1.02 6.59
N PHE A 187 20.67 -0.12 5.99
CA PHE A 187 21.21 -0.60 4.70
C PHE A 187 20.98 0.35 3.53
N PHE A 188 19.97 1.22 3.63
CA PHE A 188 19.63 2.19 2.58
C PHE A 188 20.40 3.51 2.69
N LEU A 189 21.33 3.63 3.64
CA LEU A 189 22.21 4.78 3.70
C LEU A 189 23.30 4.67 2.64
N PRO A 190 23.60 5.77 1.91
CA PRO A 190 24.39 5.72 0.68
C PRO A 190 25.86 5.34 0.88
N ASN A 191 26.38 5.34 2.10
CA ASN A 191 27.79 5.04 2.39
C ASN A 191 27.98 4.52 3.82
N ASN A 192 29.10 3.82 4.06
CA ASN A 192 29.51 3.29 5.37
C ASN A 192 29.88 4.38 6.39
N ASN A 193 30.00 5.64 5.94
CA ASN A 193 30.30 6.78 6.79
C ASN A 193 29.08 7.23 7.62
N TRP A 194 27.90 6.70 7.33
CA TRP A 194 26.65 7.06 7.99
C TRP A 194 26.23 5.96 8.96
N ASN A 195 26.20 6.29 10.25
CA ASN A 195 25.79 5.37 11.30
C ASN A 195 24.53 5.90 11.99
N VAL A 196 23.45 5.12 11.95
CA VAL A 196 22.23 5.42 12.70
C VAL A 196 22.45 5.03 14.15
N ARG A 197 22.13 5.96 15.05
CA ARG A 197 22.19 5.75 16.50
C ARG A 197 20.97 6.38 17.16
N PHE A 198 20.66 5.92 18.36
CA PHE A 198 19.52 6.41 19.12
C PHE A 198 19.97 7.37 20.23
N VAL A 199 19.17 8.38 20.48
CA VAL A 199 19.35 9.31 21.61
C VAL A 199 18.32 8.94 22.68
N LYS A 200 18.69 9.11 23.95
CA LYS A 200 17.78 8.88 25.08
C LYS A 200 16.46 9.63 24.87
N SER A 201 15.38 8.94 25.19
CA SER A 201 14.00 9.29 24.89
C SER A 201 13.10 8.79 26.03
N GLU A 202 11.83 9.19 26.02
CA GLU A 202 10.80 8.68 26.92
C GLU A 202 10.52 7.17 26.72
N PHE A 203 11.00 6.59 25.62
CA PHE A 203 10.97 5.16 25.39
C PHE A 203 11.93 4.44 26.35
N LYS A 204 11.41 3.41 27.04
CA LYS A 204 12.13 2.58 28.02
C LYS A 204 12.20 1.10 27.63
N GLY A 205 11.97 0.79 26.36
CA GLY A 205 12.12 -0.55 25.84
C GLY A 205 13.53 -0.80 25.29
N MET A 206 13.81 -2.05 24.93
CA MET A 206 15.02 -2.40 24.20
C MET A 206 15.02 -1.75 22.81
N LEU A 207 16.15 -1.19 22.40
CA LEU A 207 16.36 -0.61 21.07
C LEU A 207 17.22 -1.54 20.21
N PRO A 208 17.12 -1.48 18.87
CA PRO A 208 18.05 -2.20 18.00
C PRO A 208 19.50 -1.72 18.19
N ALA A 209 20.45 -2.65 18.25
CA ALA A 209 21.89 -2.35 18.21
C ALA A 209 22.40 -2.32 16.77
N PRO A 210 23.49 -1.59 16.48
CA PRO A 210 24.17 -1.70 15.19
C PRO A 210 24.78 -3.10 15.02
N TYR A 211 24.87 -3.54 13.77
CA TYR A 211 25.60 -4.76 13.43
C TYR A 211 27.09 -4.64 13.79
N SER A 212 27.69 -5.75 14.22
CA SER A 212 29.14 -5.86 14.39
C SER A 212 29.87 -5.74 13.05
N ALA A 213 31.15 -5.36 13.07
CA ALA A 213 31.95 -5.19 11.85
C ALA A 213 32.64 -6.50 11.38
N GLY A 214 32.63 -7.57 12.19
CA GLY A 214 33.28 -8.83 11.86
C GLY A 214 32.47 -9.69 10.88
N SER A 215 33.10 -10.71 10.28
CA SER A 215 32.42 -11.75 9.47
C SER A 215 31.28 -12.44 10.21
N ASN A 216 31.33 -12.39 11.55
CA ASN A 216 30.43 -13.08 12.44
C ASN A 216 29.21 -12.23 12.85
N ALA A 217 29.08 -11.03 12.28
CA ALA A 217 28.14 -10.01 12.73
C ALA A 217 26.67 -10.45 12.80
N THR A 218 26.25 -11.41 11.99
CA THR A 218 24.85 -11.87 11.93
C THR A 218 24.49 -12.89 13.02
N TYR A 219 25.47 -13.47 13.71
CA TYR A 219 25.25 -14.53 14.71
C TYR A 219 25.89 -14.25 16.07
N VAL A 220 26.62 -13.14 16.21
CA VAL A 220 27.16 -12.71 17.50
C VAL A 220 26.01 -12.40 18.44
N VAL A 221 25.97 -13.12 19.56
CA VAL A 221 25.06 -12.82 20.67
C VAL A 221 25.69 -11.71 21.49
N HIS A 222 25.00 -10.58 21.60
CA HIS A 222 25.46 -9.48 22.44
C HIS A 222 24.92 -9.61 23.86
N GLU A 223 25.79 -9.46 24.86
CA GLU A 223 25.44 -9.60 26.28
C GLU A 223 24.46 -8.54 26.79
N HIS A 224 24.37 -7.39 26.10
CA HIS A 224 23.51 -6.27 26.49
C HIS A 224 22.06 -6.42 26.03
N PHE A 225 21.70 -7.50 25.31
CA PHE A 225 20.30 -7.80 25.01
C PHE A 225 19.67 -8.64 26.12
N ASN A 226 18.47 -8.22 26.54
CA ASN A 226 17.65 -8.96 27.50
C ASN A 226 16.36 -9.46 26.84
N ASP A 227 15.78 -10.50 27.43
CA ASP A 227 14.54 -11.16 27.01
C ASP A 227 13.27 -10.48 27.56
N LYS A 228 13.44 -9.44 28.39
CA LYS A 228 12.35 -8.70 29.04
C LYS A 228 11.95 -7.40 28.33
N ASN A 229 12.62 -7.06 27.23
CA ASN A 229 12.47 -5.78 26.53
C ASN A 229 12.68 -4.58 27.49
N GLU A 230 13.58 -4.73 28.45
CA GLU A 230 14.01 -3.68 29.36
C GLU A 230 14.98 -2.73 28.66
N GLU A 231 15.04 -1.51 29.14
CA GLU A 231 15.91 -0.46 28.61
C GLU A 231 17.40 -0.82 28.76
N GLU A 232 18.18 -0.63 27.69
CA GLU A 232 19.64 -0.82 27.72
C GLU A 232 20.36 0.53 27.43
N PRO A 233 20.93 1.19 28.47
CA PRO A 233 21.53 2.51 28.33
C PRO A 233 22.76 2.57 27.41
N SER A 234 23.48 1.47 27.24
CA SER A 234 24.68 1.41 26.38
C SER A 234 24.38 1.64 24.89
N LEU A 235 23.11 1.48 24.48
CA LEU A 235 22.67 1.71 23.10
C LEU A 235 22.48 3.20 22.76
N TYR A 236 22.47 4.08 23.77
CA TYR A 236 22.31 5.51 23.52
C TYR A 236 23.61 6.16 23.09
N PHE A 237 23.47 7.10 22.17
CA PHE A 237 24.56 7.88 21.64
C PHE A 237 24.49 9.32 22.13
N ASN A 238 25.68 9.90 22.33
CA ASN A 238 25.79 11.26 22.83
C ASN A 238 25.39 12.26 21.74
N LEU A 239 24.37 13.06 22.04
CA LEU A 239 23.83 14.09 21.13
C LEU A 239 24.90 15.09 20.66
N ASN A 240 25.96 15.35 21.44
CA ASN A 240 27.03 16.31 21.10
C ASN A 240 27.92 15.82 19.95
N LYS A 241 27.90 14.51 19.66
CA LYS A 241 28.66 13.89 18.57
C LYS A 241 27.81 13.64 17.31
N CYS A 242 26.52 14.02 17.33
CA CYS A 242 25.60 13.81 16.20
C CYS A 242 25.74 14.91 15.15
N HIS A 243 26.07 14.53 13.90
CA HIS A 243 26.08 15.45 12.76
C HIS A 243 24.68 15.84 12.30
N PHE A 244 23.77 14.85 12.30
CA PHE A 244 22.38 15.02 11.91
C PHE A 244 21.47 14.41 12.95
N LEU A 245 20.27 14.98 13.07
CA LEU A 245 19.22 14.49 13.94
C LEU A 245 17.91 14.47 13.16
N LEU A 246 17.22 13.33 13.22
CA LEU A 246 15.85 13.22 12.77
C LEU A 246 14.94 13.45 13.96
N ASP A 247 14.07 14.45 13.85
CA ASP A 247 13.16 14.85 14.93
C ASP A 247 11.72 14.90 14.44
N LEU A 248 10.80 14.42 15.28
CA LEU A 248 9.36 14.48 15.03
C LEU A 248 8.73 15.43 16.04
N ASP A 249 8.37 16.63 15.57
CA ASP A 249 7.67 17.62 16.35
C ASP A 249 6.15 17.41 16.26
N LEU A 250 5.56 16.88 17.33
CA LEU A 250 4.10 16.76 17.52
C LEU A 250 3.52 17.85 18.43
N GLY A 251 4.33 18.83 18.85
CA GLY A 251 3.96 19.88 19.79
C GLY A 251 3.88 19.44 21.24
N LYS A 252 4.62 18.38 21.62
CA LYS A 252 4.75 17.91 23.00
C LYS A 252 6.22 17.91 23.38
N GLU A 253 6.56 18.65 24.43
CA GLU A 253 7.92 18.74 24.96
C GLU A 253 8.00 17.97 26.28
N THR A 254 9.06 17.17 26.43
CA THR A 254 9.47 16.60 27.73
C THR A 254 10.96 16.87 27.93
N ASP A 255 11.45 16.65 29.15
CA ASP A 255 12.87 16.86 29.47
C ASP A 255 13.82 16.02 28.58
N LEU A 256 13.37 14.82 28.17
CA LEU A 256 14.12 13.92 27.29
C LEU A 256 13.80 14.11 25.80
N GLU A 257 12.66 14.70 25.48
CA GLU A 257 12.18 14.92 24.12
C GLU A 257 11.79 16.40 23.91
N PRO A 258 12.77 17.32 23.96
CA PRO A 258 12.53 18.71 23.59
C PRO A 258 12.36 18.84 22.07
N ILE A 259 11.70 19.91 21.61
CA ILE A 259 11.59 20.21 20.18
C ILE A 259 12.95 20.75 19.70
N TYR A 260 13.77 19.85 19.14
CA TYR A 260 15.13 20.17 18.71
C TYR A 260 15.16 21.21 17.59
N ALA A 261 14.09 21.29 16.79
CA ALA A 261 13.93 22.30 15.76
C ALA A 261 13.88 23.75 16.29
N LYS A 262 13.52 23.97 17.57
CA LYS A 262 13.52 25.30 18.21
C LYS A 262 14.92 25.75 18.65
N MET A 263 15.84 24.82 18.87
CA MET A 263 17.21 25.09 19.35
C MET A 263 18.14 25.52 18.21
N LYS A 264 17.94 26.77 17.73
CA LYS A 264 18.68 27.33 16.59
C LYS A 264 20.18 27.52 16.84
N ASP A 265 20.60 27.57 18.10
CA ASP A 265 22.00 27.63 18.52
C ASP A 265 22.77 26.35 18.15
N ARG A 266 22.08 25.20 18.13
CA ARG A 266 22.67 23.88 17.95
C ARG A 266 22.26 23.19 16.65
N TRP A 267 21.05 23.45 16.18
CA TRP A 267 20.45 22.74 15.07
C TRP A 267 19.95 23.68 13.98
N LYS A 268 20.28 23.34 12.73
CA LYS A 268 19.75 23.96 11.53
C LYS A 268 18.79 22.99 10.85
N VAL A 269 17.55 23.41 10.60
CA VAL A 269 16.58 22.61 9.85
C VAL A 269 16.99 22.59 8.37
N ILE A 270 17.29 21.40 7.83
CA ILE A 270 17.57 21.22 6.40
C ILE A 270 16.27 21.04 5.63
N LYS A 271 15.45 20.08 6.08
CA LYS A 271 14.23 19.69 5.39
C LYS A 271 13.17 19.28 6.40
N SER A 272 11.92 19.63 6.12
CA SER A 272 10.79 19.27 6.97
C SER A 272 9.64 18.77 6.10
N TYR A 273 8.95 17.75 6.59
CA TYR A 273 7.77 17.18 5.95
C TYR A 273 6.63 17.09 6.95
N LYS A 274 5.40 17.28 6.46
CA LYS A 274 4.20 17.09 7.28
C LYS A 274 4.07 15.61 7.66
N PHE A 275 3.95 15.36 8.95
CA PHE A 275 3.83 14.02 9.51
C PHE A 275 2.53 13.89 10.29
N LEU A 276 1.77 12.82 10.07
CA LEU A 276 0.47 12.64 10.69
C LEU A 276 0.56 12.52 12.22
N ASN A 277 -0.11 13.41 12.96
CA ASN A 277 -0.20 13.33 14.41
C ASN A 277 -1.30 12.33 14.81
N ALA A 278 -0.88 11.15 15.25
CA ALA A 278 -1.78 10.07 15.61
C ALA A 278 -2.63 10.34 16.87
N GLU A 279 -2.17 11.20 17.78
CA GLU A 279 -2.84 11.51 19.05
C GLU A 279 -3.97 12.51 18.87
N LYS A 280 -3.72 13.56 18.07
CA LYS A 280 -4.67 14.64 17.87
C LYS A 280 -5.63 14.41 16.71
N SER A 281 -5.35 13.43 15.85
CA SER A 281 -6.20 13.11 14.69
C SER A 281 -7.27 12.09 15.04
N ASN A 282 -8.45 12.24 14.46
CA ASN A 282 -9.51 11.27 14.61
C ASN A 282 -9.12 9.93 13.96
N SER A 283 -9.30 8.82 14.68
CA SER A 283 -8.88 7.48 14.24
C SER A 283 -9.64 6.99 12.99
N PHE A 284 -10.91 7.36 12.83
CA PHE A 284 -11.71 7.03 11.64
C PHE A 284 -11.14 7.72 10.40
N PHE A 285 -10.96 9.05 10.45
CA PHE A 285 -10.47 9.83 9.30
C PHE A 285 -9.00 9.58 8.95
N ARG A 286 -8.20 9.05 9.90
CA ARG A 286 -6.85 8.52 9.61
C ARG A 286 -6.89 7.19 8.85
N THR A 287 -7.85 6.32 9.17
CA THR A 287 -7.93 4.97 8.60
C THR A 287 -8.63 4.98 7.24
N PHE A 288 -9.70 5.80 7.12
CA PHE A 288 -10.50 5.95 5.93
C PHE A 288 -10.41 7.40 5.45
N TYR A 289 -9.74 7.58 4.33
CA TYR A 289 -9.61 8.88 3.69
C TYR A 289 -10.91 9.24 2.95
N VAL A 290 -11.60 10.26 3.44
CA VAL A 290 -12.79 10.83 2.82
C VAL A 290 -12.42 12.18 2.21
N PRO A 291 -12.68 12.37 0.90
CA PRO A 291 -12.37 13.62 0.26
C PRO A 291 -12.89 14.88 0.96
N ILE A 292 -12.05 15.91 1.12
CA ILE A 292 -12.35 17.23 1.71
C ILE A 292 -12.64 17.20 3.22
N LEU A 293 -13.22 16.11 3.71
CA LEU A 293 -13.63 15.95 5.11
C LEU A 293 -12.45 15.54 5.99
N THR A 294 -11.60 14.61 5.54
CA THR A 294 -10.46 14.11 6.33
C THR A 294 -9.50 15.23 6.74
N ASP A 295 -9.23 16.19 5.85
CA ASP A 295 -8.29 17.29 6.13
C ASP A 295 -8.74 18.19 7.29
N LYS A 296 -10.04 18.19 7.64
CA LYS A 296 -10.58 18.94 8.79
C LYS A 296 -10.40 18.22 10.13
N TYR A 297 -10.28 16.90 10.12
CA TYR A 297 -10.23 16.06 11.33
C TYR A 297 -8.86 15.42 11.57
N VAL A 298 -7.89 15.74 10.70
CA VAL A 298 -6.54 15.22 10.74
C VAL A 298 -5.57 16.38 10.99
N GLN A 299 -4.67 16.18 11.95
CA GLN A 299 -3.62 17.14 12.28
C GLN A 299 -2.26 16.58 11.94
N TYR A 300 -1.35 17.46 11.53
CA TYR A 300 0.01 17.12 11.16
C TYR A 300 1.01 17.81 12.08
N GLY A 301 2.05 17.10 12.49
CA GLY A 301 3.29 17.63 13.04
C GLY A 301 4.37 17.76 11.96
N ASN A 302 5.56 18.17 12.37
CA ASN A 302 6.69 18.37 11.47
C ASN A 302 7.76 17.31 11.70
N PHE A 303 8.04 16.50 10.68
CA PHE A 303 9.16 15.58 10.68
C PHE A 303 10.35 16.23 9.99
N SER A 304 11.38 16.57 10.77
CA SER A 304 12.46 17.44 10.33
C SER A 304 13.82 16.75 10.39
N LEU A 305 14.59 16.92 9.32
CA LEU A 305 16.01 16.61 9.29
C LEU A 305 16.78 17.85 9.75
N LEU A 306 17.48 17.71 10.87
CA LEU A 306 18.27 18.73 11.51
C LEU A 306 19.75 18.44 11.31
N GLN A 307 20.54 19.49 11.09
CA GLN A 307 21.99 19.44 10.99
C GLN A 307 22.62 20.20 12.15
N SER A 308 23.66 19.62 12.73
CA SER A 308 24.42 20.26 13.80
C SER A 308 25.13 21.51 13.28
N THR A 309 25.00 22.62 13.99
CA THR A 309 25.72 23.86 13.70
C THR A 309 27.15 23.83 14.21
N LYS A 310 27.43 22.98 15.22
CA LYS A 310 28.73 22.89 15.90
C LYS A 310 29.70 21.93 15.20
N LEU A 311 29.18 20.93 14.48
CA LEU A 311 30.00 19.92 13.82
C LEU A 311 30.08 20.20 12.33
N ARG A 312 31.31 20.27 11.79
CA ARG A 312 31.54 20.34 10.35
C ARG A 312 31.62 18.93 9.78
N ILE A 313 30.91 18.72 8.67
CA ILE A 313 31.04 17.51 7.86
C ILE A 313 32.32 17.69 7.05
N LYS A 314 33.27 16.78 7.20
CA LYS A 314 34.48 16.73 6.38
C LYS A 314 34.24 15.91 5.12
#